data_AF-F8WKD1-F1
#
_entry.id   AF-F8WKD1-F1
#
_cell.length_a   1.000
_cell.length_b   1.000
_cell.length_c   1.000
_cell.angle_alpha   90.00
_cell.angle_beta   90.00
_cell.angle_gamma   90.00
#
_symmetry.space_group_name_H-M   'P 1'
#
loop_
_entity.id
_entity.type
_entity.pdbx_description
1 polymer ?
#
loop_
_entity_poly.entity_id
_entity_poly.type
_entity_poly.pdbx_seq_one_letter_code
_entity_poly.pdbx_strand_id
1 'polypeptide(L)'
;MKALVFTLSSISNVSNLPFQTEYQEILKKLYNNSNKKELINQYNDLFQYFNEDKYQFKSYKLFNEIIRLIIENKSFETCYSQNYIKEQYKGIGIMYKNHQWYFVVANIESKLVNLLNISKIKELYEMGETQECNDITMQNFQQFMVKNETAIDILIRSNVMGLNILKGYLWSDYMIENIDEETYLFKSKVNAKDIDFIAKLIVTGGVNVKVETPNSLKNAVKVELTKIINMY
;
A
#
# COMPACT_ATOMS: atom_id res chain seq x y z
N MET A 1 24.83 -10.17 4.65
CA MET A 1 24.36 -8.90 5.24
C MET A 1 23.01 -8.46 4.67
N LYS A 2 22.91 -8.10 3.38
CA LYS A 2 21.65 -7.66 2.73
C LYS A 2 20.46 -8.60 2.96
N ALA A 3 20.65 -9.90 2.71
CA ALA A 3 19.61 -10.91 2.94
C ALA A 3 19.18 -11.01 4.41
N LEU A 4 20.11 -10.88 5.36
CA LEU A 4 19.83 -10.96 6.79
C LEU A 4 19.00 -9.76 7.27
N VAL A 5 19.33 -8.55 6.80
CA VAL A 5 18.58 -7.32 7.11
C VAL A 5 17.19 -7.38 6.49
N PHE A 6 17.07 -7.82 5.23
CA PHE A 6 15.78 -8.06 4.59
C PHE A 6 14.93 -9.06 5.39
N THR A 7 15.48 -10.23 5.74
CA THR A 7 14.75 -11.25 6.51
C THR A 7 14.28 -10.70 7.85
N LEU A 8 15.13 -9.99 8.58
CA LEU A 8 14.80 -9.48 9.90
C LEU A 8 13.81 -8.29 9.86
N SER A 9 13.95 -7.36 8.90
CA SER A 9 12.98 -6.27 8.69
C SER A 9 11.63 -6.80 8.23
N SER A 10 11.63 -7.84 7.39
CA SER A 10 10.41 -8.55 7.00
C SER A 10 9.72 -9.15 8.23
N ILE A 11 10.48 -9.86 9.07
CA ILE A 11 9.96 -10.52 10.26
C ILE A 11 9.45 -9.52 11.31
N SER A 12 10.13 -8.38 11.51
CA SER A 12 9.71 -7.39 12.51
C SER A 12 8.39 -6.69 12.16
N ASN A 13 8.05 -6.63 10.87
CA ASN A 13 6.84 -6.00 10.37
C ASN A 13 5.61 -6.93 10.36
N VAL A 14 5.79 -8.23 10.61
CA VAL A 14 4.67 -9.19 10.75
C VAL A 14 4.12 -9.08 12.17
N SER A 15 2.88 -8.62 12.32
CA SER A 15 2.29 -8.28 13.62
C SER A 15 1.96 -9.47 14.54
N ASN A 16 2.17 -10.72 14.09
CA ASN A 16 1.68 -11.93 14.77
C ASN A 16 2.74 -13.05 14.92
N LEU A 17 4.03 -12.76 14.85
CA LEU A 17 5.06 -13.77 15.11
C LEU A 17 5.35 -13.89 16.62
N PRO A 18 5.46 -15.12 17.17
CA PRO A 18 6.07 -15.29 18.47
C PRO A 18 7.50 -14.73 18.39
N PHE A 19 7.96 -14.04 19.43
CA PHE A 19 9.31 -13.46 19.54
C PHE A 19 9.61 -12.14 18.79
N GLN A 20 8.60 -11.30 18.52
CA GLN A 20 8.77 -9.99 17.84
C GLN A 20 9.82 -9.10 18.53
N THR A 21 9.84 -9.07 19.86
CA THR A 21 10.80 -8.29 20.66
C THR A 21 12.23 -8.75 20.42
N GLU A 22 12.44 -10.07 20.35
CA GLU A 22 13.74 -10.71 20.15
C GLU A 22 14.26 -10.44 18.72
N TYR A 23 13.39 -10.40 17.71
CA TYR A 23 13.78 -10.02 16.35
C TYR A 23 14.22 -8.55 16.27
N GLN A 24 13.50 -7.64 16.94
CA GLN A 24 13.89 -6.24 17.04
C GLN A 24 15.22 -6.06 17.80
N GLU A 25 15.46 -6.85 18.84
CA GLU A 25 16.74 -6.83 19.56
C GLU A 25 17.90 -7.37 18.72
N ILE A 26 17.69 -8.43 17.93
CA ILE A 26 18.69 -8.95 17.00
C ILE A 26 19.01 -7.89 15.93
N LEU A 27 18.00 -7.20 15.40
CA LEU A 27 18.19 -6.06 14.50
C LEU A 27 18.99 -4.93 15.16
N LYS A 28 18.66 -4.54 16.39
CA LYS A 28 19.41 -3.52 17.15
C LYS A 28 20.86 -3.93 17.37
N LYS A 29 21.11 -5.18 17.74
CA LYS A 29 22.48 -5.71 17.93
C LYS A 29 23.26 -5.75 16.62
N LEU A 30 22.64 -6.15 15.51
CA LEU A 30 23.25 -6.11 14.19
C LEU A 30 23.53 -4.68 13.72
N TYR A 31 22.59 -3.77 13.94
CA TYR A 31 22.76 -2.35 13.62
C TYR A 31 23.92 -1.75 14.41
N ASN A 32 23.92 -1.90 15.74
CA ASN A 32 24.91 -1.30 16.61
C ASN A 32 26.34 -1.80 16.35
N ASN A 33 26.49 -3.07 15.97
CA ASN A 33 27.79 -3.71 15.73
C ASN A 33 28.21 -3.75 14.25
N SER A 34 27.44 -3.16 13.34
CA SER A 34 27.77 -3.15 11.90
C SER A 34 28.46 -1.86 11.49
N ASN A 35 29.49 -1.97 10.66
CA ASN A 35 30.11 -0.83 9.95
C ASN A 35 29.29 -0.40 8.72
N LYS A 36 28.11 -1.01 8.48
CA LYS A 36 27.21 -0.75 7.33
C LYS A 36 25.83 -0.26 7.79
N LYS A 37 25.78 0.60 8.81
CA LYS A 37 24.54 1.14 9.39
C LYS A 37 23.64 1.82 8.35
N GLU A 38 24.22 2.61 7.46
CA GLU A 38 23.47 3.27 6.37
C GLU A 38 22.74 2.26 5.48
N LEU A 39 23.41 1.16 5.13
CA LEU A 39 22.83 0.09 4.33
C LEU A 39 21.72 -0.66 5.08
N ILE A 40 21.80 -0.74 6.42
CA ILE A 40 20.73 -1.32 7.25
C ILE A 40 19.51 -0.39 7.27
N ASN A 41 19.71 0.91 7.47
CA ASN A 41 18.62 1.89 7.48
C ASN A 41 17.92 1.95 6.13
N GLN A 42 18.69 1.98 5.04
CA GLN A 42 18.14 1.92 3.68
C GLN A 42 17.23 0.72 3.48
N TYR A 43 17.54 -0.46 4.02
CA TYR A 43 16.68 -1.63 3.87
C TYR A 43 15.46 -1.64 4.80
N ASN A 44 15.56 -1.06 6.00
CA ASN A 44 14.45 -1.03 6.96
C ASN A 44 13.28 -0.18 6.46
N ASP A 45 13.55 0.94 5.78
CA ASP A 45 12.51 1.86 5.31
C ASP A 45 11.94 1.46 3.93
N LEU A 46 12.49 0.42 3.28
CA LEU A 46 12.07 -0.01 1.95
C LEU A 46 10.81 -0.87 1.93
N PHE A 47 10.47 -1.55 3.03
CA PHE A 47 9.42 -2.57 3.03
C PHE A 47 8.25 -2.21 3.94
N GLN A 48 7.03 -2.30 3.42
CA GLN A 48 5.81 -2.22 4.21
C GLN A 48 4.92 -3.45 3.99
N TYR A 49 4.25 -3.89 5.05
CA TYR A 49 3.45 -5.11 5.05
C TYR A 49 2.03 -4.78 5.48
N PHE A 50 1.05 -5.34 4.77
CA PHE A 50 -0.36 -4.99 4.94
C PHE A 50 -1.26 -6.23 4.82
N ASN A 51 -2.08 -6.49 5.86
CA ASN A 51 -2.95 -7.66 6.03
C ASN A 51 -2.22 -9.01 5.87
N GLU A 52 -1.52 -9.43 6.91
CA GLU A 52 -0.68 -10.63 6.87
C GLU A 52 -1.24 -11.77 7.71
N ASP A 53 -2.07 -12.61 7.10
CA ASP A 53 -2.51 -13.85 7.76
C ASP A 53 -1.62 -15.04 7.37
N LYS A 54 -1.01 -15.01 6.17
CA LYS A 54 -0.11 -16.06 5.64
C LYS A 54 0.91 -15.50 4.63
N TYR A 55 2.18 -15.88 4.80
CA TYR A 55 3.25 -15.53 3.87
C TYR A 55 3.38 -16.60 2.76
N GLN A 56 3.31 -16.20 1.49
CA GLN A 56 3.60 -17.09 0.35
C GLN A 56 4.95 -16.74 -0.25
N PHE A 57 5.87 -17.70 -0.23
CA PHE A 57 7.21 -17.51 -0.79
C PHE A 57 7.15 -17.56 -2.31
N LYS A 58 7.42 -16.43 -2.97
CA LYS A 58 7.57 -16.36 -4.43
C LYS A 58 8.79 -15.50 -4.77
N SER A 59 9.77 -16.11 -5.43
CA SER A 59 10.95 -15.41 -5.94
C SER A 59 10.62 -14.69 -7.24
N TYR A 60 10.95 -13.41 -7.33
CA TYR A 60 10.79 -12.63 -8.55
C TYR A 60 12.16 -12.26 -9.10
N LYS A 61 12.40 -12.56 -10.39
CA LYS A 61 13.68 -12.26 -11.08
C LYS A 61 14.06 -10.78 -10.98
N LEU A 62 13.06 -9.89 -11.07
CA LEU A 62 13.22 -8.44 -11.03
C LEU A 62 13.39 -7.86 -9.62
N PHE A 63 13.23 -8.65 -8.54
CA PHE A 63 13.19 -8.09 -7.18
C PHE A 63 14.49 -7.38 -6.78
N ASN A 64 15.64 -7.98 -7.14
CA ASN A 64 16.95 -7.38 -6.88
C ASN A 64 17.16 -6.11 -7.70
N GLU A 65 16.64 -6.07 -8.92
CA GLU A 65 16.71 -4.91 -9.81
C GLU A 65 15.85 -3.76 -9.28
N ILE A 66 14.65 -4.05 -8.80
CA ILE A 66 13.77 -3.08 -8.13
C ILE A 66 14.47 -2.47 -6.91
N ILE A 67 15.06 -3.30 -6.04
CA ILE A 67 15.80 -2.81 -4.87
C ILE A 67 16.97 -1.93 -5.29
N ARG A 68 17.70 -2.33 -6.34
CA ARG A 68 18.81 -1.53 -6.87
C ARG A 68 18.33 -0.14 -7.33
N LEU A 69 17.26 -0.09 -8.13
CA LEU A 69 16.70 1.17 -8.63
C LEU A 69 16.29 2.12 -7.48
N ILE A 70 15.69 1.59 -6.41
CA ILE A 70 15.27 2.42 -5.27
C ILE A 70 16.49 2.94 -4.51
N ILE A 71 17.47 2.09 -4.19
CA ILE A 71 18.67 2.48 -3.42
C ILE A 71 19.54 3.47 -4.21
N GLU A 72 19.70 3.24 -5.52
CA GLU A 72 20.48 4.12 -6.41
C GLU A 72 19.69 5.36 -6.85
N ASN A 73 18.44 5.51 -6.39
CA ASN A 73 17.57 6.64 -6.69
C ASN A 73 17.43 6.90 -8.21
N LYS A 74 17.34 5.81 -8.98
CA LYS A 74 17.21 5.84 -10.44
C LYS A 74 15.75 5.93 -10.85
N SER A 75 15.48 6.80 -11.81
CA SER A 75 14.24 6.81 -12.58
C SER A 75 14.23 5.67 -13.61
N PHE A 76 13.04 5.20 -13.95
CA PHE A 76 12.85 4.13 -14.90
C PHE A 76 11.51 4.22 -15.64
N GLU A 77 11.44 3.56 -16.78
CA GLU A 77 10.19 3.21 -17.46
C GLU A 77 9.91 1.70 -17.32
N THR A 78 8.69 1.25 -17.59
CA THR A 78 8.34 -0.15 -17.36
C THR A 78 7.38 -0.72 -18.39
N CYS A 79 7.53 -2.02 -18.66
CA CYS A 79 6.55 -2.83 -19.38
C CYS A 79 5.67 -3.59 -18.38
N TYR A 80 4.39 -3.22 -18.29
CA TYR A 80 3.43 -3.79 -17.36
C TYR A 80 2.34 -4.59 -18.08
N SER A 81 2.24 -5.89 -17.82
CA SER A 81 1.21 -6.78 -18.39
C SER A 81 1.04 -6.65 -19.91
N GLN A 82 2.14 -6.48 -20.65
CA GLN A 82 2.25 -6.29 -22.12
C GLN A 82 2.15 -4.85 -22.64
N ASN A 83 1.83 -3.88 -21.78
CA ASN A 83 1.79 -2.48 -22.18
C ASN A 83 3.09 -1.78 -21.79
N TYR A 84 3.75 -1.16 -22.77
CA TYR A 84 4.86 -0.26 -22.49
C TYR A 84 4.31 1.05 -21.95
N ILE A 85 4.68 1.37 -20.71
CA ILE A 85 4.30 2.62 -20.06
C ILE A 85 5.47 3.60 -20.25
N LYS A 86 5.24 4.63 -21.07
CA LYS A 86 6.23 5.68 -21.39
C LYS A 86 6.42 6.70 -20.26
N GLU A 87 5.61 6.63 -19.23
CA GLU A 87 5.74 7.51 -18.07
C GLU A 87 6.99 7.12 -17.29
N GLN A 88 7.73 8.14 -16.83
CA GLN A 88 8.88 7.91 -15.98
C GLN A 88 8.46 7.82 -14.52
N TYR A 89 8.96 6.79 -13.87
CA TYR A 89 8.69 6.49 -12.48
C TYR A 89 9.96 6.54 -11.66
N LYS A 90 9.74 6.76 -10.37
CA LYS A 90 10.74 6.60 -9.34
C LYS A 90 10.27 5.56 -8.33
N GLY A 91 11.17 4.67 -7.92
CA GLY A 91 10.89 3.69 -6.90
C GLY A 91 10.88 4.32 -5.51
N ILE A 92 9.83 4.08 -4.74
CA ILE A 92 9.71 4.56 -3.35
C ILE A 92 10.00 3.42 -2.36
N GLY A 93 9.53 2.22 -2.68
CA GLY A 93 9.71 1.04 -1.84
C GLY A 93 8.89 -0.14 -2.33
N ILE A 94 8.78 -1.17 -1.51
CA ILE A 94 8.12 -2.43 -1.83
C ILE A 94 7.06 -2.71 -0.76
N MET A 95 5.86 -3.06 -1.19
CA MET A 95 4.75 -3.38 -0.29
C MET A 95 4.28 -4.81 -0.52
N TYR A 96 4.09 -5.57 0.56
CA TYR A 96 3.37 -6.84 0.52
C TYR A 96 1.93 -6.63 0.99
N LYS A 97 0.97 -6.95 0.13
CA LYS A 97 -0.46 -6.76 0.40
C LYS A 97 -1.26 -7.91 -0.19
N ASN A 98 -2.18 -8.49 0.58
CA ASN A 98 -3.10 -9.54 0.12
C ASN A 98 -2.37 -10.67 -0.63
N HIS A 99 -1.27 -11.16 -0.04
CA HIS A 99 -0.40 -12.22 -0.59
C HIS A 99 0.33 -11.88 -1.91
N GLN A 100 0.41 -10.60 -2.26
CA GLN A 100 1.09 -10.14 -3.47
C GLN A 100 2.09 -9.05 -3.16
N TRP A 101 3.19 -9.04 -3.92
CA TRP A 101 4.21 -8.01 -3.84
C TRP A 101 3.92 -6.91 -4.84
N TYR A 102 4.01 -5.67 -4.37
CA TYR A 102 3.81 -4.45 -5.14
C TYR A 102 5.08 -3.59 -5.07
N PHE A 103 5.47 -3.04 -6.20
CA PHE A 103 6.44 -1.97 -6.28
C PHE A 103 5.70 -0.64 -6.12
N VAL A 104 6.01 0.11 -5.06
CA VAL A 104 5.48 1.45 -4.81
C VAL A 104 6.29 2.43 -5.64
N VAL A 105 5.64 3.11 -6.57
CA VAL A 105 6.31 3.98 -7.54
C VAL A 105 5.62 5.34 -7.60
N ALA A 106 6.40 6.41 -7.70
CA ALA A 106 5.88 7.75 -7.95
C ALA A 106 6.09 8.11 -9.41
N ASN A 107 5.03 8.53 -10.11
CA ASN A 107 5.14 9.11 -11.43
C ASN A 107 5.80 10.50 -11.30
N ILE A 108 6.88 10.72 -12.05
CA ILE A 108 7.73 11.92 -11.90
C ILE A 108 6.98 13.20 -12.28
N GLU A 109 6.15 13.14 -13.32
CA GLU A 109 5.42 14.30 -13.86
C GLU A 109 4.22 14.66 -12.98
N SER A 110 3.36 13.68 -12.69
CA SER A 110 2.11 13.90 -11.96
C SER A 110 2.26 13.93 -10.43
N LYS A 111 3.42 13.47 -9.91
CA LYS A 111 3.67 13.26 -8.46
C LYS A 111 2.73 12.26 -7.79
N LEU A 112 1.96 11.50 -8.56
CA LEU A 112 1.05 10.49 -8.02
C LEU A 112 1.77 9.17 -7.79
N VAL A 113 1.39 8.49 -6.71
CA VAL A 113 1.92 7.17 -6.35
C VAL A 113 1.00 6.07 -6.86
N ASN A 114 1.61 5.11 -7.55
CA ASN A 114 0.98 3.91 -8.06
C ASN A 114 1.58 2.66 -7.41
N LEU A 115 0.78 1.59 -7.40
CA LEU A 115 1.19 0.27 -6.93
C LEU A 115 1.26 -0.71 -8.09
N LEU A 116 2.48 -1.03 -8.53
CA LEU A 116 2.70 -1.99 -9.60
C LEU A 116 2.87 -3.38 -9.01
N ASN A 117 1.91 -4.28 -9.24
CA ASN A 117 2.08 -5.69 -8.88
C ASN A 117 3.34 -6.25 -9.57
N ILE A 118 4.32 -6.68 -8.79
CA ILE A 118 5.64 -7.11 -9.29
C ILE A 118 5.50 -8.31 -10.24
N SER A 119 4.52 -9.18 -10.02
CA SER A 119 4.28 -10.34 -10.91
C SER A 119 3.86 -9.96 -12.34
N LYS A 120 3.38 -8.72 -12.52
CA LYS A 120 2.92 -8.17 -13.79
C LYS A 120 3.96 -7.30 -14.48
N ILE A 121 5.06 -6.96 -13.81
CA ILE A 121 6.18 -6.24 -14.39
C ILE A 121 6.99 -7.23 -15.23
N LYS A 122 7.15 -6.94 -16.52
CA LYS A 122 7.97 -7.74 -17.42
C LYS A 122 9.41 -7.25 -17.45
N GLU A 123 9.57 -5.94 -17.60
CA GLU A 123 10.86 -5.28 -17.81
C GLU A 123 10.85 -3.90 -17.14
N LEU A 124 12.04 -3.48 -16.70
CA LEU A 124 12.34 -2.16 -16.15
C LEU A 124 13.46 -1.58 -17.00
N TYR A 125 13.31 -0.35 -17.45
CA TYR A 125 14.29 0.35 -18.26
C TYR A 125 14.83 1.51 -17.44
N GLU A 126 16.03 1.33 -16.88
CA GLU A 126 16.74 2.38 -16.15
C GLU A 126 17.00 3.57 -17.07
N MET A 127 16.68 4.78 -16.61
CA MET A 127 16.92 6.01 -17.35
C MET A 127 18.11 6.77 -16.77
N GLY A 128 17.98 7.27 -15.54
CA GLY A 128 19.03 8.05 -14.89
C GLY A 128 18.65 8.49 -13.48
N GLU A 129 19.54 9.19 -12.78
CA GLU A 129 19.25 9.72 -11.45
C GLU A 129 18.25 10.87 -11.51
N THR A 130 17.39 10.97 -10.50
CA THR A 130 16.45 12.08 -10.37
C THR A 130 16.31 12.51 -8.91
N GLN A 131 16.22 13.82 -8.67
CA GLN A 131 15.90 14.35 -7.35
C GLN A 131 14.39 14.58 -7.15
N GLU A 132 13.61 14.39 -8.21
CA GLU A 132 12.16 14.54 -8.16
C GLU A 132 11.52 13.49 -7.23
N CYS A 133 10.41 13.86 -6.58
CA CYS A 133 9.67 12.98 -5.66
C CYS A 133 10.52 12.44 -4.48
N ASN A 134 11.57 13.16 -4.05
CA ASN A 134 12.39 12.79 -2.87
C ASN A 134 11.64 12.95 -1.54
N ASP A 135 10.59 13.77 -1.52
CA ASP A 135 9.68 14.01 -0.41
C ASP A 135 8.66 12.88 -0.19
N ILE A 136 8.49 12.01 -1.20
CA ILE A 136 7.61 10.83 -1.13
C ILE A 136 8.43 9.64 -0.60
N THR A 137 7.94 9.04 0.47
CA THR A 137 8.57 7.95 1.22
C THR A 137 7.56 6.84 1.49
N MET A 138 8.03 5.67 1.92
CA MET A 138 7.13 4.60 2.35
C MET A 138 6.25 4.97 3.56
N GLN A 139 6.57 6.02 4.30
CA GLN A 139 5.77 6.49 5.44
C GLN A 139 4.59 7.38 5.03
N ASN A 140 4.69 8.09 3.91
CA ASN A 140 3.68 9.07 3.48
C ASN A 140 3.08 8.81 2.09
N PHE A 141 3.54 7.81 1.34
CA PHE A 141 3.15 7.61 -0.07
C PHE A 141 1.64 7.51 -0.30
N GLN A 142 0.89 7.01 0.69
CA GLN A 142 -0.57 6.85 0.58
C GLN A 142 -1.25 8.18 0.28
N GLN A 143 -0.74 9.29 0.83
CA GLN A 143 -1.26 10.65 0.64
C GLN A 143 -1.17 11.10 -0.83
N PHE A 144 -0.29 10.48 -1.60
CA PHE A 144 -0.03 10.78 -3.01
C PHE A 144 -0.74 9.81 -3.97
N MET A 145 -1.55 8.86 -3.47
CA MET A 145 -2.24 7.88 -4.33
C MET A 145 -3.46 8.45 -5.05
N VAL A 146 -4.03 9.58 -4.61
CA VAL A 146 -5.22 10.19 -5.21
C VAL A 146 -4.92 11.63 -5.60
N LYS A 147 -5.30 11.99 -6.83
CA LYS A 147 -5.20 13.38 -7.30
C LYS A 147 -6.24 14.23 -6.58
N ASN A 148 -5.77 15.25 -5.85
CA ASN A 148 -6.62 16.16 -5.06
C ASN A 148 -7.80 16.75 -5.82
N GLU A 149 -7.63 17.14 -7.09
CA GLU A 149 -8.69 17.70 -7.93
C GLU A 149 -9.86 16.72 -8.20
N THR A 150 -9.59 15.43 -8.13
CA THR A 150 -10.59 14.36 -8.35
C THR A 150 -10.95 13.61 -7.07
N ALA A 151 -10.36 14.02 -5.94
CA ALA A 151 -10.61 13.44 -4.64
C ALA A 151 -12.00 13.84 -4.16
N ILE A 152 -12.75 12.87 -3.66
CA ILE A 152 -13.99 13.08 -2.95
C ILE A 152 -13.82 12.56 -1.53
N ASP A 153 -14.31 13.34 -0.56
CA ASP A 153 -14.36 12.91 0.83
C ASP A 153 -15.48 11.88 1.01
N ILE A 154 -15.16 10.79 1.70
CA ILE A 154 -16.09 9.74 2.07
C ILE A 154 -16.20 9.68 3.59
N LEU A 155 -17.42 9.45 4.07
CA LEU A 155 -17.72 9.24 5.47
C LEU A 155 -18.50 7.93 5.58
N ILE A 156 -17.99 7.00 6.38
CA ILE A 156 -18.58 5.69 6.60
C ILE A 156 -18.76 5.50 8.11
N ARG A 157 -19.99 5.21 8.52
CA ARG A 157 -20.28 4.74 9.88
C ARG A 157 -20.03 3.24 9.94
N SER A 158 -19.37 2.77 11.00
CA SER A 158 -19.13 1.35 11.20
C SER A 158 -19.14 0.97 12.67
N ASN A 159 -19.45 -0.29 12.97
CA ASN A 159 -19.11 -0.88 14.27
C ASN A 159 -17.66 -1.38 14.29
N VAL A 160 -17.21 -2.00 15.39
CA VAL A 160 -15.84 -2.53 15.52
C VAL A 160 -15.49 -3.52 14.40
N MET A 161 -16.41 -4.42 14.04
CA MET A 161 -16.19 -5.40 12.97
C MET A 161 -16.05 -4.72 11.61
N GLY A 162 -16.93 -3.78 11.29
CA GLY A 162 -16.88 -3.01 10.06
C GLY A 162 -15.62 -2.15 9.97
N LEU A 163 -15.19 -1.56 11.08
CA LEU A 163 -13.97 -0.78 11.14
C LEU A 163 -12.73 -1.63 10.83
N ASN A 164 -12.67 -2.86 11.36
CA ASN A 164 -11.57 -3.78 11.07
C ASN A 164 -11.54 -4.18 9.59
N ILE A 165 -12.69 -4.39 8.96
CA ILE A 165 -12.80 -4.64 7.52
C ILE A 165 -12.29 -3.42 6.73
N LEU A 166 -12.73 -2.21 7.10
CA LEU A 166 -12.29 -0.98 6.45
C LEU A 166 -10.79 -0.76 6.59
N LYS A 167 -10.22 -0.94 7.78
CA LYS A 167 -8.77 -0.88 8.02
C LYS A 167 -7.99 -1.92 7.22
N GLY A 168 -8.64 -3.01 6.82
CA GLY A 168 -8.11 -4.02 5.91
C GLY A 168 -7.99 -3.55 4.44
N TYR A 169 -8.32 -2.30 4.10
CA TYR A 169 -8.08 -1.77 2.76
C TYR A 169 -7.02 -0.66 2.79
N LEU A 170 -6.33 -0.52 1.65
CA LEU A 170 -5.35 0.54 1.50
C LEU A 170 -6.06 1.81 1.02
N TRP A 171 -6.19 2.76 1.93
CA TRP A 171 -6.75 4.08 1.68
C TRP A 171 -5.63 5.10 1.46
N SER A 172 -5.92 6.19 0.78
CA SER A 172 -4.94 7.26 0.56
C SER A 172 -4.61 8.03 1.82
N ASP A 173 -5.62 8.31 2.63
CA ASP A 173 -5.47 8.83 3.99
C ASP A 173 -6.81 8.61 4.70
N TYR A 174 -6.78 8.31 6.00
CA TYR A 174 -8.00 8.14 6.77
C TYR A 174 -7.89 8.59 8.22
N MET A 175 -9.03 9.06 8.74
CA MET A 175 -9.23 9.42 10.14
C MET A 175 -10.37 8.59 10.71
N ILE A 176 -10.22 8.19 11.98
CA ILE A 176 -11.26 7.48 12.72
C ILE A 176 -11.68 8.35 13.89
N GLU A 177 -12.98 8.60 13.99
CA GLU A 177 -13.60 9.28 15.13
C GLU A 177 -14.51 8.28 15.84
N ASN A 178 -14.39 8.20 17.16
CA ASN A 178 -15.28 7.40 18.00
C ASN A 178 -16.44 8.29 18.46
N ILE A 179 -17.68 7.93 18.11
CA ILE A 179 -18.87 8.68 18.51
C ILE A 179 -19.45 8.13 19.83
N ASP A 180 -19.46 6.81 19.99
CA ASP A 180 -19.96 6.07 21.14
C ASP A 180 -19.32 4.67 21.26
N GLU A 181 -19.62 3.92 22.31
CA GLU A 181 -18.95 2.66 22.68
C GLU A 181 -18.86 1.62 21.54
N GLU A 182 -19.79 1.65 20.56
CA GLU A 182 -19.80 0.69 19.46
C GLU A 182 -19.78 1.33 18.06
N THR A 183 -19.80 2.67 17.94
CA THR A 183 -19.94 3.37 16.66
C THR A 183 -18.74 4.25 16.34
N TYR A 184 -18.19 4.04 15.15
CA TYR A 184 -17.08 4.79 14.59
C TYR A 184 -17.46 5.49 13.30
N LEU A 185 -16.88 6.67 13.07
CA LEU A 185 -16.82 7.33 11.78
C LEU A 185 -15.46 7.14 11.16
N PHE A 186 -15.43 6.47 10.03
CA PHE A 186 -14.29 6.36 9.15
C PHE A 186 -14.38 7.46 8.07
N LYS A 187 -13.40 8.36 8.05
CA LYS A 187 -13.27 9.46 7.10
C LYS A 187 -12.07 9.19 6.20
N SER A 188 -12.22 9.31 4.89
CA SER A 188 -11.12 9.10 3.94
C SER A 188 -11.37 9.90 2.66
N LYS A 189 -10.36 9.95 1.78
CA LYS A 189 -10.50 10.42 0.40
C LYS A 189 -10.38 9.28 -0.59
N VAL A 190 -11.15 9.34 -1.68
CA VAL A 190 -11.07 8.41 -2.82
C VAL A 190 -11.18 9.17 -4.14
N ASN A 191 -10.69 8.58 -5.23
CA ASN A 191 -10.91 9.15 -6.55
C ASN A 191 -12.39 8.99 -6.95
N ALA A 192 -13.01 10.04 -7.47
CA ALA A 192 -14.39 9.98 -7.96
C ALA A 192 -14.61 8.92 -9.04
N LYS A 193 -13.58 8.58 -9.84
CA LYS A 193 -13.65 7.53 -10.86
C LYS A 193 -13.70 6.12 -10.28
N ASP A 194 -13.25 5.94 -9.04
CA ASP A 194 -13.15 4.63 -8.39
C ASP A 194 -14.38 4.30 -7.53
N ILE A 195 -15.41 5.14 -7.53
CA ILE A 195 -16.61 4.98 -6.68
C ILE A 195 -17.22 3.57 -6.80
N ASP A 196 -17.35 3.05 -8.02
CA ASP A 196 -17.95 1.72 -8.23
C ASP A 196 -17.09 0.59 -7.67
N PHE A 197 -15.76 0.75 -7.72
CA PHE A 197 -14.84 -0.20 -7.10
C PHE A 197 -14.90 -0.11 -5.56
N ILE A 198 -14.88 1.11 -5.01
CA ILE A 198 -15.00 1.33 -3.56
C ILE A 198 -16.33 0.79 -3.03
N ALA A 199 -17.43 0.96 -3.77
CA ALA A 199 -18.73 0.41 -3.41
C ALA A 199 -18.70 -1.11 -3.24
N LYS A 200 -18.03 -1.84 -4.14
CA LYS A 200 -17.85 -3.30 -4.03
C LYS A 200 -17.08 -3.69 -2.77
N LEU A 201 -16.05 -2.92 -2.39
CA LEU A 201 -15.31 -3.16 -1.15
C LEU A 201 -16.21 -2.96 0.08
N ILE A 202 -16.96 -1.86 0.11
CA ILE A 202 -17.83 -1.54 1.24
C ILE A 202 -18.93 -2.59 1.43
N VAL A 203 -19.49 -3.13 0.34
CA VAL A 203 -20.51 -4.18 0.41
C VAL A 203 -20.03 -5.43 1.16
N THR A 204 -18.73 -5.75 1.14
CA THR A 204 -18.18 -6.88 1.90
C THR A 204 -18.31 -6.70 3.42
N GLY A 205 -18.40 -5.46 3.90
CA GLY A 205 -18.66 -5.16 5.31
C GLY A 205 -20.09 -5.49 5.75
N GLY A 206 -21.01 -5.67 4.79
CA GLY A 206 -22.41 -6.01 5.04
C GLY A 206 -23.09 -5.04 6.01
N VAL A 207 -23.80 -5.58 7.00
CA VAL A 207 -24.53 -4.79 8.01
C VAL A 207 -23.62 -3.97 8.93
N ASN A 208 -22.31 -4.24 8.94
CA ASN A 208 -21.36 -3.61 9.86
C ASN A 208 -20.87 -2.23 9.38
N VAL A 209 -21.22 -1.84 8.15
CA VAL A 209 -20.78 -0.58 7.54
C VAL A 209 -21.95 0.13 6.87
N LYS A 210 -21.93 1.46 6.93
CA LYS A 210 -22.94 2.31 6.29
C LYS A 210 -22.29 3.59 5.78
N VAL A 211 -22.42 3.84 4.48
CA VAL A 211 -21.97 5.09 3.88
C VAL A 211 -22.87 6.24 4.34
N GLU A 212 -22.29 7.30 4.88
CA GLU A 212 -22.97 8.53 5.27
C GLU A 212 -22.83 9.62 4.19
N THR A 213 -21.65 9.76 3.59
CA THR A 213 -21.41 10.62 2.44
C THR A 213 -20.30 10.03 1.55
N PRO A 214 -20.27 10.36 0.25
CA PRO A 214 -21.24 11.15 -0.52
C PRO A 214 -22.42 10.32 -1.04
N ASN A 215 -23.45 10.99 -1.57
CA ASN A 215 -24.62 10.33 -2.16
C ASN A 215 -24.27 9.46 -3.37
N SER A 216 -23.24 9.84 -4.14
CA SER A 216 -22.74 9.01 -5.25
C SER A 216 -22.29 7.63 -4.78
N LEU A 217 -21.50 7.57 -3.70
CA LEU A 217 -21.06 6.31 -3.12
C LEU A 217 -22.21 5.52 -2.48
N LYS A 218 -23.14 6.20 -1.79
CA LYS A 218 -24.38 5.55 -1.29
C LYS A 218 -25.15 4.86 -2.41
N ASN A 219 -25.31 5.54 -3.55
CA ASN A 219 -26.06 5.01 -4.69
C ASN A 219 -25.32 3.84 -5.34
N ALA A 220 -24.00 3.93 -5.50
CA ALA A 220 -23.19 2.82 -6.01
C ALA A 220 -23.27 1.57 -5.12
N VAL A 221 -23.20 1.74 -3.79
CA VAL A 221 -23.39 0.63 -2.83
C VAL A 221 -24.78 0.00 -2.97
N LYS A 222 -25.84 0.80 -3.11
CA LYS A 222 -27.20 0.27 -3.34
C LYS A 222 -27.27 -0.55 -4.62
N VAL A 223 -26.68 -0.07 -5.71
CA VAL A 223 -26.65 -0.80 -7.00
C VAL A 223 -25.96 -2.15 -6.84
N GLU A 224 -24.82 -2.22 -6.16
CA GLU A 224 -24.12 -3.48 -5.91
C GLU A 224 -24.93 -4.43 -5.00
N LEU A 225 -25.59 -3.92 -3.95
CA LEU A 225 -26.49 -4.72 -3.12
C LEU A 225 -27.69 -5.26 -3.90
N THR A 226 -28.30 -4.46 -4.77
CA THR A 226 -29.41 -4.91 -5.63
C THR A 226 -28.97 -6.02 -6.57
N LYS A 227 -27.76 -5.95 -7.13
CA LYS A 227 -27.22 -7.06 -7.96
C LYS A 227 -27.13 -8.36 -7.17
N ILE A 228 -26.66 -8.30 -5.92
CA ILE A 228 -26.56 -9.48 -5.05
C ILE A 228 -27.95 -10.00 -4.69
N ILE A 229 -28.89 -9.13 -4.32
CA ILE A 229 -30.27 -9.52 -3.99
C ILE A 229 -30.93 -10.22 -5.16
N ASN A 230 -30.77 -9.72 -6.38
CA ASN A 230 -31.37 -10.31 -7.59
C ASN A 230 -30.79 -11.69 -7.98
N MET A 231 -29.73 -12.16 -7.32
CA MET A 231 -29.19 -13.52 -7.53
C MET A 231 -29.88 -14.59 -6.68
N TYR A 232 -30.68 -14.19 -5.68
CA TYR A 232 -31.37 -15.06 -4.75
C TYR A 232 -32.89 -14.86 -4.85
#